data_AF-A0A7W0P5M0-F1
#
_entry.id   AF-A0A7W0P5M0-F1
#
_cell.length_a   1.000
_cell.length_b   1.000
_cell.length_c   1.000
_cell.angle_alpha   90.00
_cell.angle_beta   90.00
_cell.angle_gamma   90.00
#
_symmetry.space_group_name_H-M   'P 1'
#
loop_
_entity.id
_entity.type
_entity.pdbx_description
1 polymer ?
#
loop_
_entity_poly.entity_id
_entity_poly.type
_entity_poly.pdbx_seq_one_letter_code
_entity_poly.pdbx_strand_id
1 'polypeptide(L)'
;MAEVLCVLYEDPVDGYPSSYARDAIPRIERYYDGQTTPTPERIDFEPGELLGSVSGELGLRRFLEERGHAFIVTSDKDGPDSVFERELPDAEIVISQPFWPAYLTAERIAKAPGLKLAVTAGIGSDHVDLEA
;
A
#
# COMPACT_ATOMS: atom_id res chain seq x y z
N MET A 1 17.63 6.30 -4.99
CA MET A 1 16.76 5.15 -5.27
C MET A 1 16.30 4.68 -3.92
N ALA A 2 14.99 4.58 -3.72
CA ALA A 2 14.41 4.08 -2.48
C ALA A 2 13.62 2.82 -2.79
N GLU A 3 13.56 1.91 -1.82
CA GLU A 3 12.73 0.71 -1.91
C GLU A 3 11.41 0.94 -1.16
N VAL A 4 10.32 0.75 -1.90
CA VAL A 4 8.96 0.85 -1.38
C VAL A 4 8.38 -0.57 -1.31
N LEU A 5 8.20 -1.06 -0.09
CA LEU A 5 7.62 -2.36 0.21
C LEU A 5 6.13 -2.20 0.52
N CYS A 6 5.28 -2.72 -0.35
CA CYS A 6 3.83 -2.57 -0.28
C CYS A 6 3.16 -3.92 -0.05
N VAL A 7 2.42 -4.00 1.06
CA VAL A 7 1.67 -5.18 1.46
C VAL A 7 0.18 -4.98 1.17
N LEU A 8 -0.36 -5.80 0.28
CA LEU A 8 -1.74 -5.77 -0.22
C LEU A 8 -2.38 -7.15 -0.12
N TYR A 9 -3.71 -7.25 -0.14
CA TYR A 9 -4.37 -8.56 -0.09
C TYR A 9 -4.31 -9.28 -1.45
N GLU A 10 -4.59 -10.59 -1.47
CA GLU A 10 -4.61 -11.37 -2.70
C GLU A 10 -5.71 -10.90 -3.67
N ASP A 11 -5.51 -11.16 -4.96
CA ASP A 11 -6.55 -10.95 -5.96
C ASP A 11 -7.77 -11.83 -5.69
N PRO A 12 -8.95 -11.51 -6.28
CA PRO A 12 -10.11 -12.39 -6.19
C PRO A 12 -9.78 -13.81 -6.65
N VAL A 13 -10.44 -14.81 -6.03
CA VAL A 13 -10.18 -16.24 -6.28
C VAL A 13 -10.36 -16.66 -7.74
N ASP A 14 -11.19 -15.94 -8.49
CA ASP A 14 -11.46 -16.17 -9.91
C ASP A 14 -10.54 -15.34 -10.85
N GLY A 15 -9.54 -14.65 -10.28
CA GLY A 15 -8.60 -13.78 -10.99
C GLY A 15 -8.92 -12.29 -10.85
N TYR A 16 -7.92 -11.45 -11.15
CA TYR A 16 -8.08 -9.99 -11.14
C TYR A 16 -9.08 -9.55 -12.24
N PRO A 17 -10.10 -8.76 -11.91
CA PRO A 17 -11.21 -8.47 -12.82
C PRO A 17 -10.79 -7.55 -13.97
N SER A 18 -11.31 -7.84 -15.17
CA SER A 18 -11.20 -6.95 -16.34
C SER A 18 -12.50 -6.18 -16.64
N SER A 19 -13.54 -6.37 -15.84
CA SER A 19 -14.83 -5.68 -15.95
C SER A 19 -15.52 -5.62 -14.60
N TYR A 20 -16.30 -4.57 -14.36
CA TYR A 20 -17.00 -4.34 -13.10
C TYR A 20 -18.51 -4.20 -13.32
N ALA A 21 -19.29 -4.27 -12.24
CA ALA A 21 -20.75 -4.18 -12.30
C ALA A 21 -21.29 -2.81 -12.74
N ARG A 22 -20.43 -1.79 -12.81
CA ARG A 22 -20.74 -0.44 -13.27
C ARG A 22 -19.50 0.20 -13.87
N ASP A 23 -19.71 1.16 -14.76
CA ASP A 23 -18.63 1.81 -15.52
C ASP A 23 -17.98 2.98 -14.77
N ALA A 24 -18.61 3.52 -13.72
CA ALA A 24 -18.11 4.68 -12.99
C ALA A 24 -18.62 4.73 -11.54
N ILE A 25 -17.91 5.50 -10.72
CA ILE A 25 -18.33 5.86 -9.36
C ILE A 25 -18.66 7.37 -9.27
N PRO A 26 -19.46 7.80 -8.29
CA PRO A 26 -19.71 9.21 -8.05
C PRO A 26 -18.42 9.99 -7.74
N ARG A 27 -18.33 11.21 -8.26
CA ARG A 27 -17.24 12.14 -7.92
C ARG A 27 -17.52 12.79 -6.56
N ILE A 28 -16.57 12.67 -5.65
CA ILE A 28 -16.58 13.32 -4.33
C ILE A 28 -15.39 14.27 -4.30
N GLU A 29 -15.61 15.53 -3.92
CA GLU A 29 -14.56 16.56 -3.88
C GLU A 29 -14.23 17.06 -2.47
N ARG A 30 -15.17 16.89 -1.54
CA ARG A 30 -15.05 17.32 -0.14
C ARG A 30 -15.72 16.34 0.80
N TYR A 31 -15.17 16.23 1.99
CA TYR A 31 -15.77 15.56 3.13
C TYR A 31 -16.71 16.50 3.88
N TYR A 32 -17.47 15.93 4.83
CA TYR A 32 -18.52 16.63 5.56
C TYR A 32 -18.03 17.87 6.33
N ASP A 33 -16.81 17.84 6.85
CA ASP A 33 -16.19 18.93 7.61
C ASP A 33 -15.53 20.01 6.74
N GLY A 34 -15.59 19.86 5.42
CA GLY A 34 -15.02 20.79 4.45
C GLY A 34 -13.61 20.42 3.96
N GLN A 35 -12.96 19.40 4.53
CA GLN A 35 -11.69 18.89 4.04
C GLN A 35 -11.83 18.44 2.57
N THR A 36 -10.84 18.75 1.73
CA THR A 36 -10.83 18.28 0.33
C THR A 36 -10.48 16.80 0.25
N THR A 37 -10.90 16.12 -0.80
CA THR A 37 -10.32 14.83 -1.17
C THR A 37 -8.82 14.95 -1.48
N PRO A 38 -8.05 13.84 -1.52
CA PRO A 38 -6.66 13.87 -1.96
C PRO A 38 -6.50 14.55 -3.33
N THR A 39 -5.42 15.33 -3.48
CA THR A 39 -5.11 16.10 -4.70
C THR A 39 -3.71 15.78 -5.22
N PRO A 40 -3.40 14.52 -5.61
CA PRO A 40 -2.15 14.23 -6.28
C PRO A 40 -2.08 14.96 -7.63
N GLU A 41 -0.88 15.19 -8.16
CA GLU A 41 -0.70 15.82 -9.48
C GLU A 41 -1.37 15.01 -10.60
N ARG A 42 -1.43 13.68 -10.45
CA ARG A 42 -2.14 12.75 -11.32
C ARG A 42 -2.49 11.46 -10.56
N ILE A 43 -3.39 10.68 -11.14
CA ILE A 43 -3.61 9.27 -10.81
C ILE A 43 -3.35 8.44 -12.06
N ASP A 44 -2.84 7.22 -11.88
CA ASP A 44 -2.54 6.27 -12.96
C ASP A 44 -3.54 5.09 -12.97
N PHE A 45 -4.77 5.35 -12.53
CA PHE A 45 -5.89 4.41 -12.46
C PHE A 45 -7.23 5.10 -12.78
N GLU A 46 -8.25 4.32 -13.11
CA GLU A 46 -9.63 4.80 -13.31
C GLU A 46 -10.46 4.64 -12.01
N PRO A 47 -11.10 5.72 -11.51
CA PRO A 47 -11.93 5.62 -10.30
C PRO A 47 -13.05 4.59 -10.43
N GLY A 48 -12.95 3.51 -9.66
CA GLY A 48 -13.85 2.35 -9.72
C GLY A 48 -13.11 1.01 -9.82
N GLU A 49 -11.83 1.03 -10.19
CA GLU A 49 -10.97 -0.14 -10.25
C GLU A 49 -10.65 -0.74 -8.86
N LEU A 50 -10.30 -2.03 -8.84
CA LEU A 50 -9.89 -2.76 -7.64
C LEU A 50 -8.42 -2.49 -7.30
N LEU A 51 -8.14 -1.49 -6.47
CA LEU A 51 -6.76 -1.05 -6.23
C LEU A 51 -6.01 -1.77 -5.10
N GLY A 52 -6.74 -2.36 -4.15
CA GLY A 52 -6.15 -2.83 -2.89
C GLY A 52 -5.56 -4.24 -2.91
N SER A 53 -5.66 -4.95 -4.04
CA SER A 53 -5.05 -6.27 -4.18
C SER A 53 -3.67 -6.19 -4.83
N VAL A 54 -2.92 -7.29 -4.78
CA VAL A 54 -1.56 -7.39 -5.34
C VAL A 54 -1.48 -6.95 -6.81
N SER A 55 -2.44 -7.29 -7.67
CA SER A 55 -2.44 -6.83 -9.07
C SER A 55 -2.94 -5.40 -9.24
N GLY A 56 -3.66 -4.84 -8.26
CA GLY A 56 -4.14 -3.46 -8.28
C GLY A 56 -3.07 -2.45 -7.87
N GLU A 57 -2.11 -2.85 -7.03
CA GLU A 57 -0.87 -2.11 -6.74
C GLU A 57 -1.07 -0.68 -6.20
N LEU A 58 -2.28 -0.34 -5.71
CA LEU A 58 -2.72 1.02 -5.41
C LEU A 58 -2.55 2.01 -6.58
N GLY A 59 -2.31 1.54 -7.81
CA GLY A 59 -1.97 2.36 -8.97
C GLY A 59 -0.62 3.09 -8.85
N LEU A 60 0.34 2.59 -8.07
CA LEU A 60 1.57 3.32 -7.72
C LEU A 60 2.80 2.98 -8.57
N ARG A 61 2.83 1.82 -9.23
CA ARG A 61 4.05 1.30 -9.89
C ARG A 61 4.65 2.29 -10.87
N ARG A 62 3.85 2.79 -11.80
CA ARG A 62 4.30 3.76 -12.81
C ARG A 62 4.88 5.02 -12.17
N PHE A 63 4.21 5.59 -11.18
CA PHE A 63 4.65 6.78 -10.48
C PHE A 63 6.02 6.61 -9.81
N LEU A 64 6.24 5.45 -9.15
CA LEU A 64 7.46 5.12 -8.42
C LEU A 64 8.62 4.77 -9.36
N GLU A 65 8.38 3.89 -10.34
CA GLU A 65 9.43 3.42 -11.25
C GLU A 65 9.92 4.53 -12.20
N GLU A 66 9.03 5.42 -12.68
CA GLU A 66 9.44 6.59 -13.48
C GLU A 66 10.38 7.54 -12.71
N ARG A 67 10.38 7.48 -11.37
CA ARG A 67 11.26 8.26 -10.49
C ARG A 67 12.48 7.48 -10.01
N GLY A 68 12.66 6.26 -10.49
CA GLY A 68 13.82 5.41 -10.17
C GLY A 68 13.77 4.80 -8.76
N HIS A 69 12.57 4.57 -8.23
CA HIS A 69 12.36 3.79 -7.00
C HIS A 69 12.02 2.34 -7.34
N ALA A 70 12.40 1.42 -6.46
CA ALA A 70 11.96 0.03 -6.53
C ALA A 70 10.59 -0.10 -5.83
N PHE A 71 9.71 -0.91 -6.40
CA PHE A 71 8.37 -1.13 -5.86
C PHE A 71 8.05 -2.62 -5.79
N ILE A 72 8.10 -3.16 -4.57
CA ILE A 72 7.82 -4.55 -4.25
C ILE A 72 6.40 -4.62 -3.71
N VAL A 73 5.57 -5.46 -4.34
CA VAL A 73 4.18 -5.71 -3.91
C VAL A 73 4.06 -7.16 -3.50
N THR A 74 3.49 -7.43 -2.33
CA THR A 74 3.31 -8.78 -1.82
C THR A 74 2.05 -8.90 -0.95
N SER A 75 1.44 -10.08 -0.91
CA SER A 75 0.46 -10.44 0.12
C SER A 75 1.07 -11.22 1.28
N ASP A 76 2.28 -11.76 1.09
CA ASP A 76 2.98 -12.60 2.06
C ASP A 76 3.67 -11.73 3.12
N LYS A 77 3.03 -11.66 4.30
CA LYS A 77 3.39 -10.72 5.39
C LYS A 77 3.64 -11.35 6.76
N ASP A 78 3.24 -12.60 6.94
CA ASP A 78 3.19 -13.25 8.24
C ASP A 78 4.26 -14.35 8.35
N GLY A 79 4.98 -14.34 9.46
CA GLY A 79 6.03 -15.31 9.75
C GLY A 79 7.42 -14.88 9.28
N PRO A 80 8.46 -15.55 9.80
CA PRO A 80 9.86 -15.16 9.62
C PRO A 80 10.38 -15.37 8.20
N ASP A 81 9.71 -16.22 7.41
CA ASP A 81 10.10 -16.54 6.05
C ASP A 81 9.26 -15.79 5.00
N SER A 82 8.35 -14.91 5.43
CA SER A 82 7.49 -14.14 4.52
C SER A 82 8.31 -13.21 3.63
N VAL A 83 7.81 -12.91 2.43
CA VAL A 83 8.39 -11.87 1.55
C VAL A 83 8.57 -10.57 2.35
N PHE A 84 7.54 -10.13 3.09
CA PHE A 84 7.65 -8.92 3.91
C PHE A 84 8.84 -8.95 4.87
N GLU A 85 9.04 -10.05 5.61
CA GLU A 85 10.14 -10.15 6.58
C GLU A 85 11.52 -10.12 5.90
N ARG A 86 11.63 -10.67 4.69
CA ARG A 86 12.90 -10.71 3.94
C ARG A 86 13.28 -9.37 3.32
N GLU A 87 12.32 -8.62 2.79
CA GLU A 87 12.56 -7.34 2.12
C GLU A 87 12.60 -6.15 3.10
N LEU A 88 11.93 -6.26 4.26
CA LEU A 88 11.84 -5.18 5.25
C LEU A 88 13.18 -4.54 5.67
N PRO A 89 14.30 -5.28 5.84
CA PRO A 89 15.58 -4.68 6.23
C PRO A 89 16.11 -3.61 5.26
N ASP A 90 15.80 -3.74 3.98
CA ASP A 90 16.25 -2.85 2.90
C ASP A 90 15.21 -1.78 2.52
N ALA A 91 13.97 -1.93 3.00
CA ALA A 91 12.88 -1.00 2.73
C ALA A 91 13.09 0.39 3.36
N GLU A 92 12.92 1.45 2.57
CA GLU A 92 12.88 2.83 3.07
C GLU A 92 11.45 3.28 3.39
N ILE A 93 10.46 2.69 2.70
CA ILE A 93 9.04 2.98 2.87
C ILE A 93 8.28 1.66 2.95
N VAL A 94 7.43 1.52 3.97
CA VAL A 94 6.46 0.42 4.07
C VAL A 94 5.06 0.97 3.89
N ILE A 95 4.25 0.31 3.06
CA ILE A 95 2.84 0.64 2.84
C ILE A 95 2.01 -0.61 3.16
N SER A 96 0.96 -0.47 3.98
CA SER A 96 -0.06 -1.53 4.10
C SER A 96 -1.45 -0.97 4.37
N GLN A 97 -2.47 -1.80 4.16
CA GLN A 97 -3.86 -1.45 4.44
C GLN A 97 -4.31 -2.09 5.77
N PRO A 98 -5.16 -1.45 6.58
CA PRO A 98 -5.68 -2.06 7.81
C PRO A 98 -6.42 -3.39 7.59
N PHE A 99 -6.96 -3.62 6.38
CA PHE A 99 -7.63 -4.88 6.01
C PHE A 99 -6.66 -6.06 5.88
N TRP A 100 -5.39 -5.78 5.58
CA TRP A 100 -4.32 -6.76 5.44
C TRP A 100 -3.01 -6.17 6.02
N PRO A 101 -2.95 -5.98 7.35
CA PRO A 101 -1.96 -5.11 7.97
C PRO A 101 -0.59 -5.77 8.05
N ALA A 102 0.44 -5.09 7.56
CA ALA A 102 1.82 -5.45 7.80
C ALA A 102 2.23 -4.93 9.18
N TYR A 103 2.14 -5.79 10.20
CA TYR A 103 2.46 -5.40 11.58
C TYR A 103 3.93 -4.99 11.69
N LEU A 104 4.18 -3.72 12.01
CA LEU A 104 5.51 -3.17 12.30
C LEU A 104 5.70 -3.16 13.82
N THR A 105 6.09 -4.31 14.36
CA THR A 105 6.46 -4.44 15.78
C THR A 105 7.80 -3.78 16.06
N ALA A 106 8.12 -3.55 17.34
CA ALA A 106 9.44 -3.06 17.75
C ALA A 106 10.60 -3.89 17.17
N GLU A 107 10.48 -5.22 17.11
CA GLU A 107 11.51 -6.09 16.53
C GLU A 107 11.66 -5.92 15.03
N ARG A 108 10.55 -5.70 14.31
CA ARG A 108 10.55 -5.45 12.86
C ARG A 108 11.13 -4.07 12.54
N ILE A 109 10.76 -3.06 13.32
CA ILE A 109 11.31 -1.70 13.20
C ILE A 109 12.82 -1.72 13.46
N ALA A 110 13.27 -2.42 14.50
CA ALA A 110 14.70 -2.58 14.80
C ALA A 110 15.50 -3.30 13.69
N LYS A 111 14.85 -4.18 12.90
CA LYS A 111 15.44 -4.85 11.73
C LYS A 111 15.48 -3.98 10.48
N ALA A 112 14.78 -2.84 10.46
CA ALA A 112 14.60 -1.98 9.29
C ALA A 112 15.33 -0.62 9.48
N PRO A 113 16.67 -0.60 9.56
CA PRO A 113 17.42 0.64 9.85
C PRO A 113 17.29 1.71 8.75
N GLY A 114 16.88 1.31 7.55
CA GLY A 114 16.60 2.20 6.42
C GLY A 114 15.18 2.78 6.42
N LEU A 115 14.26 2.26 7.24
CA LEU A 115 12.86 2.63 7.25
C LEU A 115 12.68 4.08 7.72
N LYS A 116 12.12 4.92 6.85
CA LYS A 116 11.88 6.34 7.10
C LYS A 116 10.40 6.70 7.15
N LEU A 117 9.54 5.85 6.58
CA LEU A 117 8.12 6.13 6.49
C LEU A 117 7.30 4.84 6.51
N ALA A 118 6.35 4.77 7.45
CA ALA A 118 5.29 3.77 7.48
C ALA A 118 3.97 4.44 7.05
N VAL A 119 3.40 4.02 5.93
CA VAL A 119 2.17 4.57 5.36
C VAL A 119 1.02 3.60 5.54
N THR A 120 -0.03 4.05 6.24
CA THR A 120 -1.31 3.35 6.24
C THR A 120 -2.13 3.79 5.01
N ALA A 121 -2.36 2.88 4.08
CA ALA A 121 -3.29 3.08 2.97
C ALA A 121 -4.74 2.85 3.43
N GLY A 122 -5.23 3.77 4.26
CA GLY A 122 -6.51 3.67 4.97
C GLY A 122 -6.51 4.60 6.19
N ILE A 123 -7.28 4.23 7.22
CA ILE A 123 -7.34 4.97 8.50
C ILE A 123 -7.15 3.98 9.64
N GLY A 124 -6.28 4.32 10.59
CA GLY A 124 -5.92 3.46 11.73
C GLY A 124 -4.52 2.88 11.58
N SER A 125 -3.56 3.45 12.30
CA SER A 125 -2.14 3.06 12.27
C SER A 125 -1.73 2.21 13.49
N ASP A 126 -2.69 1.61 14.18
CA ASP A 126 -2.47 0.78 15.38
C ASP A 126 -1.72 -0.54 15.11
N HIS A 127 -1.56 -0.94 13.84
CA HIS A 127 -0.70 -2.05 13.42
C HIS A 127 0.80 -1.69 13.40
N VAL A 128 1.14 -0.45 13.70
CA VAL A 128 2.52 0.02 13.90
C VAL A 128 2.72 0.26 15.39
N ASP A 129 3.81 -0.27 15.94
CA ASP A 129 4.23 0.10 17.30
C ASP A 129 4.70 1.56 17.29
N LEU A 130 3.90 2.45 17.88
CA LEU A 130 4.15 3.89 17.86
C LEU A 130 5.24 4.32 18.86
N GLU A 131 5.62 3.47 19.80
CA GLU A 131 6.65 3.78 20.81
C GLU A 131 8.05 3.32 20.39
N ALA A 132 8.14 2.35 19.48
CA ALA A 132 9.36 1.70 19.03
C ALA A 132 10.44 2.63 18.43
#